data_AF-A0A2P6MJI0-F1
#
_entry.id   AF-A0A2P6MJI0-F1
#
_cell.length_a   1.000
_cell.length_b   1.000
_cell.length_c   1.000
_cell.angle_alpha   90.00
_cell.angle_beta   90.00
_cell.angle_gamma   90.00
#
_symmetry.space_group_name_H-M   'P 1'
#
loop_
_entity.id
_entity.type
_entity.pdbx_description
1 polymer ?
#
loop_
_entity_poly.entity_id
_entity_poly.type
_entity_poly.pdbx_seq_one_letter_code
_entity_poly.pdbx_strand_id
1 'polypeptide(L)'
;MTETTFRPFWSFHIQKTEAWLASKAEEGWRLTGFQPKTSRFTFTRAQPEHATFAVSFDRSRNHPLPHALEEDGWHVASRRRKWAVYANEKPSRDVKTTIVRDGLESRNSRIAAVWWIYFLFIVLSLSMQAAIFLPLYLSDAPVTVTRVESPLWIVTYTALFLQILVTVLGVYQLLALKRESARLFQQKLPAEDTDGAGVKKHRMKPGWMYAPDKLEAWLERQENDGWHLESVRPGGIRFRFTDRRPAERYAYEVLFEGRADAGAHQFHEEAGWEKVYASGMVWQKWSIWRKACRAGEPKPVMHDTAEDRSRAAMRVTRTYTILFLPIVMLFALNYFSFILPNALEEGSASLSGLEWFNVTVYPFVMIFFFSSVVRVWLYYFRERKPKDSSFT
;
A
#
# COMPACT_ATOMS: atom_id res chain seq x y z
N MET A 1 -39.64 14.23 17.55
CA MET A 1 -38.55 14.15 18.55
C MET A 1 -37.23 14.00 17.82
N THR A 2 -36.22 14.79 18.18
CA THR A 2 -34.88 14.78 17.57
C THR A 2 -33.86 14.23 18.55
N GLU A 3 -32.97 13.35 18.09
CA GLU A 3 -31.84 12.82 18.88
C GLU A 3 -30.54 13.18 18.17
N THR A 4 -29.49 13.54 18.91
CA THR A 4 -28.15 13.72 18.34
C THR A 4 -27.15 12.83 19.05
N THR A 5 -26.53 11.91 18.32
CA THR A 5 -25.57 10.95 18.85
C THR A 5 -24.16 11.30 18.38
N PHE A 6 -23.18 11.26 19.30
CA PHE A 6 -21.76 11.44 19.00
C PHE A 6 -21.09 10.09 18.77
N ARG A 7 -20.41 9.92 17.63
CA ARG A 7 -19.75 8.66 17.23
C ARG A 7 -18.33 8.93 16.73
N PRO A 8 -17.32 9.00 17.62
CA PRO A 8 -15.95 9.31 17.22
C PRO A 8 -15.38 8.22 16.30
N PHE A 9 -14.42 8.60 15.45
CA PHE A 9 -13.74 7.70 14.50
C PHE A 9 -14.65 6.97 13.49
N TRP A 10 -15.90 7.39 13.31
CA TRP A 10 -16.84 6.80 12.35
C TRP A 10 -16.24 6.65 10.94
N SER A 11 -15.43 7.64 10.51
CA SER A 11 -14.79 7.64 9.19
C SER A 11 -13.69 6.58 8.98
N PHE A 12 -13.31 5.87 10.04
CA PHE A 12 -12.39 4.73 10.03
C PHE A 12 -13.11 3.39 10.19
N HIS A 13 -14.41 3.41 10.50
CA HIS A 13 -15.25 2.22 10.73
C HIS A 13 -16.54 2.38 9.94
N ILE A 14 -16.42 2.48 8.62
CA ILE A 14 -17.55 2.89 7.76
C ILE A 14 -18.62 1.82 7.71
N GLN A 15 -18.26 0.56 7.50
CA GLN A 15 -19.23 -0.54 7.50
C GLN A 15 -19.96 -0.66 8.84
N LYS A 16 -19.25 -0.50 9.97
CA LYS A 16 -19.88 -0.47 11.30
C LYS A 16 -20.78 0.74 11.50
N THR A 17 -20.51 1.85 10.81
CA THR A 17 -21.33 3.05 10.87
C THR A 17 -22.58 2.89 10.00
N GLU A 18 -22.44 2.30 8.81
CA GLU A 18 -23.55 1.94 7.93
C GLU A 18 -24.50 0.93 8.61
N ALA A 19 -23.97 -0.14 9.20
CA ALA A 19 -24.78 -1.12 9.95
C ALA A 19 -25.47 -0.50 11.18
N TRP A 20 -24.81 0.46 11.84
CA TRP A 20 -25.42 1.19 12.95
C TRP A 20 -26.52 2.15 12.48
N LEU A 21 -26.36 2.80 11.32
CA LEU A 21 -27.41 3.62 10.73
C LEU A 21 -28.63 2.76 10.33
N ALA A 22 -28.39 1.57 9.77
CA ALA A 22 -29.44 0.61 9.45
C ALA A 22 -30.22 0.17 10.71
N SER A 23 -29.50 -0.22 11.77
CA SER A 23 -30.12 -0.56 13.07
C SER A 23 -30.91 0.61 13.67
N LYS A 24 -30.46 1.86 13.49
CA LYS A 24 -31.22 3.04 13.92
C LYS A 24 -32.49 3.25 13.09
N ALA A 25 -32.46 2.99 11.79
CA ALA A 25 -33.66 3.03 10.95
C ALA A 25 -34.67 1.95 11.34
N GLU A 26 -34.21 0.75 11.68
CA GLU A 26 -35.06 -0.35 12.20
C GLU A 26 -35.72 0.00 13.55
N GLU A 27 -35.04 0.79 14.38
CA GLU A 27 -35.61 1.34 15.62
C GLU A 27 -36.61 2.50 15.38
N GLY A 28 -36.83 2.91 14.11
CA GLY A 28 -37.69 4.03 13.74
C GLY A 28 -37.01 5.40 13.82
N TRP A 29 -35.69 5.47 13.62
CA TRP A 29 -34.94 6.72 13.55
C TRP A 29 -34.47 7.01 12.12
N ARG A 30 -34.97 8.11 11.54
CA ARG A 30 -34.52 8.61 10.23
C ARG A 30 -33.39 9.61 10.39
N LEU A 31 -32.29 9.41 9.67
CA LEU A 31 -31.15 10.34 9.66
C LEU A 31 -31.53 11.63 8.93
N THR A 32 -31.44 12.77 9.59
CA THR A 32 -31.74 14.09 9.00
C THR A 32 -30.52 14.99 8.91
N GLY A 33 -29.56 14.82 9.82
CA GLY A 33 -28.39 15.68 9.90
C GLY A 33 -27.12 14.88 10.08
N PHE A 34 -26.07 15.31 9.39
CA PHE A 34 -24.75 14.73 9.53
C PHE A 34 -23.69 15.81 9.68
N GLN A 35 -22.84 15.70 10.70
CA GLN A 35 -21.75 16.63 10.98
C GLN A 35 -20.39 15.89 10.99
N PRO A 36 -19.72 15.75 9.84
CA PRO A 36 -18.50 14.93 9.72
C PRO A 36 -17.36 15.34 10.68
N LYS A 37 -17.15 16.65 10.87
CA LYS A 37 -16.04 17.19 11.68
C LYS A 37 -16.21 16.93 13.18
N THR A 38 -17.43 17.10 13.67
CA THR A 38 -17.77 16.92 15.08
C THR A 38 -18.24 15.50 15.37
N SER A 39 -18.25 14.61 14.36
CA SER A 39 -18.71 13.22 14.49
C SER A 39 -20.11 13.10 15.10
N ARG A 40 -21.01 14.04 14.76
CA ARG A 40 -22.40 14.07 15.25
C ARG A 40 -23.37 13.66 14.15
N PHE A 41 -24.32 12.81 14.51
CA PHE A 41 -25.43 12.36 13.66
C PHE A 41 -26.73 12.77 14.33
N THR A 42 -27.62 13.40 13.57
CA THR A 42 -28.91 13.90 14.06
C THR A 42 -30.02 13.11 13.40
N PHE A 43 -30.93 12.61 14.23
CA PHE A 43 -32.02 11.74 13.85
C PHE A 43 -33.36 12.37 14.22
N THR A 44 -34.40 12.03 13.46
CA THR A 44 -35.79 12.31 13.78
C THR A 44 -36.56 11.01 13.85
N ARG A 45 -37.46 10.91 14.82
CA ARG A 45 -38.35 9.75 14.94
C ARG A 45 -39.25 9.64 13.70
N ALA A 46 -39.25 8.46 13.09
CA ALA A 46 -40.00 8.09 11.89
C ALA A 46 -40.59 6.67 12.09
N GLN A 47 -41.22 6.11 11.06
CA GLN A 47 -41.65 4.72 11.10
C GLN A 47 -40.42 3.78 10.97
N PRO A 48 -40.41 2.63 11.66
CA PRO A 48 -39.40 1.59 11.46
C PRO A 48 -39.30 1.18 10.00
N GLU A 49 -38.10 1.30 9.42
CA GLU A 49 -37.84 1.00 8.00
C GLU A 49 -36.55 0.17 7.89
N HIS A 50 -36.56 -0.89 7.08
CA HIS A 50 -35.36 -1.66 6.77
C HIS A 50 -34.56 -0.95 5.68
N ALA A 51 -33.75 0.03 6.07
CA ALA A 51 -32.93 0.80 5.14
C ALA A 51 -31.47 0.34 5.09
N THR A 52 -30.92 0.22 3.89
CA THR A 52 -29.49 0.04 3.64
C THR A 52 -28.82 1.39 3.48
N PHE A 53 -27.73 1.63 4.21
CA PHE A 53 -26.97 2.87 4.12
C PHE A 53 -25.61 2.65 3.47
N ALA A 54 -25.19 3.62 2.67
CA ALA A 54 -23.84 3.66 2.09
C ALA A 54 -23.23 5.05 2.27
N VAL A 55 -22.02 5.10 2.82
CA VAL A 55 -21.27 6.34 3.03
C VAL A 55 -20.24 6.51 1.92
N SER A 56 -20.26 7.65 1.25
CA SER A 56 -19.26 8.01 0.25
C SER A 56 -18.45 9.24 0.65
N PHE A 57 -17.24 9.29 0.10
CA PHE A 57 -16.39 10.46 0.14
C PHE A 57 -16.07 10.91 -1.27
N ASP A 58 -16.46 12.14 -1.63
CA ASP A 58 -16.13 12.73 -2.92
C ASP A 58 -15.45 14.09 -2.74
N ARG A 59 -14.36 14.31 -3.48
CA ARG A 59 -13.62 15.57 -3.50
C ARG A 59 -14.38 16.66 -4.24
N SER A 60 -15.14 16.30 -5.27
CA SER A 60 -15.87 17.22 -6.15
C SER A 60 -17.02 17.92 -5.42
N ARG A 61 -17.48 17.34 -4.29
CA ARG A 61 -18.66 17.75 -3.50
C ARG A 61 -20.00 17.61 -4.24
N ASN A 62 -19.97 17.23 -5.50
CA ASN A 62 -21.17 17.15 -6.33
C ASN A 62 -21.96 15.88 -6.04
N HIS A 63 -21.32 14.82 -5.52
CA HIS A 63 -21.97 13.56 -5.12
C HIS A 63 -23.05 13.11 -6.12
N PRO A 64 -22.77 13.10 -7.44
CA PRO A 64 -23.76 12.73 -8.42
C PRO A 64 -24.14 11.27 -8.19
N LEU A 65 -25.45 11.01 -8.18
CA LEU A 65 -26.00 9.66 -8.15
C LEU A 65 -26.17 9.25 -9.62
N PRO A 66 -25.47 8.22 -10.11
CA PRO A 66 -25.73 7.67 -11.43
C PRO A 66 -27.19 7.24 -11.56
N HIS A 67 -27.79 7.43 -12.73
CA HIS A 67 -29.21 7.11 -12.99
C HIS A 67 -29.54 5.66 -12.62
N ALA A 68 -28.64 4.72 -12.90
CA ALA A 68 -28.80 3.30 -12.54
C ALA A 68 -28.90 3.05 -11.02
N LEU A 69 -28.29 3.90 -10.19
CA LEU A 69 -28.40 3.80 -8.73
C LEU A 69 -29.71 4.42 -8.23
N GLU A 70 -30.18 5.50 -8.84
CA GLU A 70 -31.50 6.08 -8.54
C GLU A 70 -32.63 5.09 -8.89
N GLU A 71 -32.52 4.41 -10.04
CA GLU A 71 -33.45 3.35 -10.45
C GLU A 71 -33.47 2.15 -9.49
N ASP A 72 -32.35 1.82 -8.86
CA ASP A 72 -32.31 0.75 -7.85
C ASP A 72 -32.80 1.21 -6.45
N GLY A 73 -33.24 2.47 -6.32
CA GLY A 73 -33.85 3.04 -5.12
C GLY A 73 -32.89 3.79 -4.20
N TRP A 74 -31.67 4.08 -4.64
CA TRP A 74 -30.74 4.87 -3.85
C TRP A 74 -31.08 6.36 -3.90
N HIS A 75 -31.09 7.00 -2.74
CA HIS A 75 -31.27 8.44 -2.62
C HIS A 75 -30.30 9.05 -1.58
N VAL A 76 -30.08 10.36 -1.64
CA VAL A 76 -29.18 11.07 -0.73
C VAL A 76 -29.90 11.36 0.59
N ALA A 77 -29.60 10.60 1.65
CA ALA A 77 -30.15 10.84 2.99
C ALA A 77 -29.56 12.10 3.65
N SER A 78 -28.25 12.31 3.51
CA SER A 78 -27.61 13.53 4.02
C SER A 78 -26.30 13.83 3.29
N ARG A 79 -26.07 15.11 2.98
CA ARG A 79 -24.84 15.56 2.32
C ARG A 79 -24.20 16.68 3.12
N ARG A 80 -22.90 16.56 3.40
CA ARG A 80 -22.12 17.65 3.98
C ARG A 80 -20.67 17.67 3.49
N ARG A 81 -20.34 18.75 2.77
CA ARG A 81 -19.01 19.02 2.19
C ARG A 81 -18.56 17.90 1.25
N LYS A 82 -17.64 17.05 1.70
CA LYS A 82 -17.02 15.97 0.91
C LYS A 82 -17.63 14.60 1.23
N TRP A 83 -18.62 14.57 2.10
CA TRP A 83 -19.26 13.34 2.57
C TRP A 83 -20.73 13.35 2.20
N ALA A 84 -21.20 12.20 1.73
CA ALA A 84 -22.61 11.92 1.57
C ALA A 84 -22.95 10.57 2.20
N VAL A 85 -24.15 10.50 2.74
CA VAL A 85 -24.78 9.27 3.20
C VAL A 85 -25.95 9.04 2.25
N TYR A 86 -25.93 7.90 1.58
CA TYR A 86 -27.02 7.43 0.74
C TYR A 86 -27.82 6.38 1.49
N ALA A 87 -29.11 6.34 1.24
CA ALA A 87 -30.02 5.34 1.77
C ALA A 87 -30.74 4.64 0.62
N ASN A 88 -31.04 3.37 0.81
CA ASN A 88 -31.91 2.56 -0.02
C ASN A 88 -32.93 1.90 0.91
N GLU A 89 -34.21 1.92 0.55
CA GLU A 89 -35.30 1.37 1.37
C GLU A 89 -35.37 -0.16 1.33
N LYS A 90 -34.57 -0.80 0.46
CA LYS A 90 -34.44 -2.26 0.41
C LYS A 90 -33.40 -2.74 1.43
N PRO A 91 -33.58 -3.93 2.02
CA PRO A 91 -32.59 -4.55 2.89
C PRO A 91 -31.34 -4.96 2.11
N SER A 92 -30.18 -5.00 2.79
CA SER A 92 -28.85 -5.19 2.17
C SER A 92 -28.68 -6.46 1.32
N ARG A 93 -29.59 -7.44 1.44
CA ARG A 93 -29.58 -8.70 0.67
C ARG A 93 -30.18 -8.55 -0.72
N ASP A 94 -31.09 -7.57 -0.91
CA ASP A 94 -31.85 -7.38 -2.14
C ASP A 94 -31.29 -6.26 -3.02
N VAL A 95 -30.36 -5.46 -2.47
CA VAL A 95 -29.67 -4.39 -3.19
C VAL A 95 -28.55 -4.98 -4.03
N LYS A 96 -28.73 -4.99 -5.35
CA LYS A 96 -27.73 -5.53 -6.30
C LYS A 96 -26.66 -4.52 -6.66
N THR A 97 -26.93 -3.23 -6.51
CA THR A 97 -25.99 -2.16 -6.87
C THR A 97 -25.26 -1.60 -5.65
N THR A 98 -23.93 -1.47 -5.75
CA THR A 98 -23.11 -0.88 -4.69
C THR A 98 -22.54 0.46 -5.14
N ILE A 99 -22.56 1.44 -4.24
CA ILE A 99 -21.98 2.76 -4.51
C ILE A 99 -20.45 2.66 -4.64
N VAL A 100 -19.90 3.28 -5.69
CA VAL A 100 -18.46 3.35 -5.95
C VAL A 100 -17.76 4.11 -4.81
N ARG A 101 -16.69 3.53 -4.24
CA ARG A 101 -16.01 4.02 -3.03
C ARG A 101 -14.59 4.57 -3.28
N ASP A 102 -14.24 4.89 -4.52
CA ASP A 102 -12.86 5.26 -4.90
C ASP A 102 -12.32 6.48 -4.14
N GLY A 103 -13.17 7.49 -3.93
CA GLY A 103 -12.77 8.68 -3.18
C GLY A 103 -12.44 8.37 -1.71
N LEU A 104 -13.09 7.37 -1.12
CA LEU A 104 -12.82 6.91 0.23
C LEU A 104 -11.49 6.17 0.31
N GLU A 105 -11.20 5.28 -0.65
CA GLU A 105 -9.91 4.60 -0.76
C GLU A 105 -8.77 5.61 -0.96
N SER A 106 -8.98 6.63 -1.80
CA SER A 106 -8.04 7.73 -2.03
C SER A 106 -7.78 8.56 -0.77
N ARG A 107 -8.80 8.76 0.08
CA ARG A 107 -8.62 9.42 1.38
C ARG A 107 -7.82 8.54 2.34
N ASN A 108 -8.20 7.28 2.49
CA ASN A 108 -7.62 6.35 3.44
C ASN A 108 -6.14 6.09 3.13
N SER A 109 -5.80 5.94 1.85
CA SER A 109 -4.42 5.82 1.37
C SER A 109 -3.57 7.05 1.70
N ARG A 110 -4.11 8.28 1.58
CA ARG A 110 -3.38 9.49 2.00
C ARG A 110 -3.13 9.56 3.50
N ILE A 111 -4.12 9.20 4.32
CA ILE A 111 -3.96 9.16 5.78
C ILE A 111 -2.88 8.13 6.15
N ALA A 112 -2.94 6.95 5.53
CA ALA A 112 -1.92 5.92 5.73
C ALA A 112 -0.51 6.42 5.34
N ALA A 113 -0.39 7.15 4.22
CA ALA A 113 0.89 7.71 3.79
C ALA A 113 1.46 8.71 4.80
N VAL A 114 0.64 9.59 5.37
CA VAL A 114 1.08 10.54 6.43
C VAL A 114 1.62 9.79 7.64
N TRP A 115 0.90 8.75 8.10
CA TRP A 115 1.36 7.93 9.21
C TRP A 115 2.66 7.18 8.89
N TRP A 116 2.81 6.64 7.68
CA TRP A 116 4.06 6.00 7.27
C TRP A 116 5.24 6.96 7.26
N ILE A 117 5.05 8.20 6.80
CA ILE A 117 6.10 9.24 6.85
C ILE A 117 6.48 9.54 8.31
N TYR A 118 5.49 9.69 9.19
CA TYR A 118 5.74 9.90 10.61
C TYR A 118 6.48 8.72 11.25
N PHE A 119 6.07 7.48 11.01
CA PHE A 119 6.76 6.30 11.56
C PHE A 119 8.18 6.16 11.01
N LEU A 120 8.38 6.44 9.73
CA LEU A 120 9.72 6.46 9.13
C LEU A 120 10.62 7.48 9.83
N PHE A 121 10.10 8.68 10.12
CA PHE A 121 10.83 9.70 10.87
C PHE A 121 11.19 9.22 12.29
N ILE A 122 10.26 8.57 13.00
CA ILE A 122 10.54 8.03 14.34
C ILE A 122 11.57 6.90 14.31
N VAL A 123 11.45 5.97 13.37
CA VAL A 123 12.46 4.91 13.19
C VAL A 123 13.82 5.54 12.89
N LEU A 124 13.90 6.51 11.97
CA LEU A 124 15.15 7.18 11.64
C LEU A 124 15.76 7.90 12.85
N SER A 125 14.93 8.61 13.63
CA SER A 125 15.36 9.32 14.84
C SER A 125 15.87 8.36 15.92
N LEU A 126 15.16 7.25 16.17
CA LEU A 126 15.58 6.22 17.11
C LEU A 126 16.85 5.50 16.64
N SER A 127 16.96 5.21 15.35
CA SER A 127 18.17 4.61 14.77
C SER A 127 19.38 5.52 14.92
N MET A 128 19.21 6.84 14.74
CA MET A 128 20.29 7.80 14.96
C MET A 128 20.73 7.82 16.44
N GLN A 129 19.77 7.82 17.38
CA GLN A 129 20.09 7.74 18.82
C GLN A 129 20.79 6.43 19.16
N ALA A 130 20.27 5.30 18.66
CA ALA A 130 20.88 3.99 18.85
C ALA A 130 22.30 3.95 18.28
N ALA A 131 22.54 4.55 17.10
CA ALA A 131 23.88 4.62 16.51
C ALA A 131 24.86 5.45 17.36
N ILE A 132 24.37 6.47 18.09
CA ILE A 132 25.19 7.27 19.02
C ILE A 132 25.47 6.49 20.32
N PHE A 133 24.50 5.73 20.83
CA PHE A 133 24.64 4.99 22.10
C PHE A 133 25.31 3.63 21.96
N LEU A 134 25.20 2.97 20.81
CA LEU A 134 25.77 1.65 20.56
C LEU A 134 27.29 1.59 20.79
N PRO A 135 28.11 2.57 20.36
CA PRO A 135 29.54 2.59 20.65
C PRO A 135 29.85 2.71 22.14
N LEU A 136 29.08 3.55 22.86
CA LEU A 136 29.23 3.72 24.30
C LEU A 136 28.87 2.45 25.07
N TYR A 137 27.93 1.66 24.54
CA TYR A 137 27.56 0.37 25.11
C TYR A 137 28.59 -0.73 24.79
N LEU A 138 29.25 -0.66 23.63
CA LEU A 138 30.22 -1.65 23.17
C LEU A 138 31.66 -1.35 23.59
N SER A 139 31.94 -0.17 24.15
CA SER A 139 33.28 0.16 24.65
C SER A 139 33.51 -0.46 26.03
N ASP A 140 34.64 -1.15 26.20
CA ASP A 140 35.08 -1.69 27.51
C ASP A 140 35.61 -0.58 28.46
N ALA A 141 35.50 0.68 28.06
CA ALA A 141 35.94 1.82 28.85
C ALA A 141 34.99 2.04 30.04
N PRO A 142 35.51 2.33 31.26
CA PRO A 142 34.66 2.65 32.40
C PRO A 142 33.91 3.97 32.15
N VAL A 143 32.63 3.86 31.76
CA VAL A 143 31.74 5.02 31.56
C VAL A 143 31.28 5.52 32.92
N THR A 144 31.78 6.69 33.33
CA THR A 144 31.29 7.37 34.53
C THR A 144 29.99 8.11 34.20
N VAL A 145 28.84 7.52 34.56
CA VAL A 145 27.52 8.12 34.33
C VAL A 145 27.27 9.21 35.37
N THR A 146 27.59 10.46 35.03
CA THR A 146 27.20 11.62 35.83
C THR A 146 25.78 12.04 35.46
N ARG A 147 24.81 11.76 36.34
CA ARG A 147 23.43 12.24 36.18
C ARG A 147 23.37 13.74 36.47
N VAL A 148 23.29 14.56 35.43
CA VAL A 148 22.98 15.98 35.56
C VAL A 148 21.47 16.15 35.43
N GLU A 149 20.80 16.65 36.48
CA GLU A 149 19.37 16.93 36.41
C GLU A 149 19.12 18.08 35.44
N SER A 150 18.39 17.80 34.36
CA SER A 150 18.00 18.84 33.42
C SER A 150 16.94 19.74 34.06
N PRO A 151 17.11 21.07 34.04
CA PRO A 151 16.09 22.00 34.53
C PRO A 151 14.77 21.92 33.74
N LEU A 152 14.77 21.25 32.58
CA LEU A 152 13.60 21.08 31.70
C LEU A 152 13.01 19.66 31.73
N TRP A 153 13.27 18.86 32.77
CA TRP A 153 12.82 17.47 32.86
C TRP A 153 11.29 17.30 32.68
N ILE A 154 10.48 18.21 33.22
CA ILE A 154 9.01 18.17 33.05
C ILE A 154 8.63 18.28 31.57
N VAL A 155 9.30 19.18 30.84
CA VAL A 155 9.04 19.40 29.41
C VAL A 155 9.40 18.17 28.60
N THR A 156 10.54 17.54 28.89
CA THR A 156 10.98 16.34 28.17
C THR A 156 10.06 15.14 28.40
N TYR A 157 9.62 14.89 29.64
CA TYR A 157 8.66 13.82 29.91
C TYR A 157 7.28 14.11 29.34
N THR A 158 6.83 15.36 29.37
CA THR A 158 5.54 15.75 28.76
C THR A 158 5.58 15.55 27.25
N ALA A 159 6.67 15.95 26.59
CA ALA A 159 6.87 15.75 25.16
C ALA A 159 6.94 14.25 24.81
N LEU A 160 7.65 13.44 25.62
CA LEU A 160 7.73 11.99 25.43
C LEU A 160 6.35 11.34 25.58
N PHE A 161 5.57 11.71 26.59
CA PHE A 161 4.22 11.19 26.78
C PHE A 161 3.31 11.53 25.60
N LEU A 162 3.33 12.79 25.14
CA LEU A 162 2.56 13.22 23.97
C LEU A 162 2.99 12.47 22.71
N GLN A 163 4.29 12.27 22.54
CA GLN A 163 4.85 11.50 21.42
C GLN A 163 4.37 10.04 21.43
N ILE A 164 4.38 9.37 22.59
CA ILE A 164 3.85 8.02 22.76
C ILE A 164 2.36 7.98 22.42
N LEU A 165 1.58 8.94 22.92
CA LEU A 165 0.14 9.01 22.65
C LEU A 165 -0.17 9.15 21.15
N VAL A 166 0.54 10.04 20.45
CA VAL A 166 0.42 10.22 19.00
C VAL A 166 0.82 8.96 18.25
N THR A 167 1.90 8.29 18.68
CA THR A 167 2.39 7.03 18.10
C THR A 167 1.33 5.92 18.22
N VAL A 168 0.78 5.71 19.42
CA VAL A 168 -0.27 4.70 19.67
C VAL A 168 -1.52 5.00 18.83
N LEU A 169 -1.93 6.26 18.76
CA LEU A 169 -3.07 6.68 17.94
C LEU A 169 -2.82 6.40 16.44
N GLY A 170 -1.61 6.65 15.94
CA GLY A 170 -1.23 6.35 14.57
C GLY A 170 -1.27 4.87 14.24
N VAL A 171 -0.76 4.03 15.14
CA VAL A 171 -0.79 2.57 14.98
C VAL A 171 -2.24 2.08 14.94
N TYR A 172 -3.08 2.56 15.87
CA TYR A 172 -4.51 2.24 15.88
C TYR A 172 -5.19 2.60 14.56
N GLN A 173 -4.95 3.82 14.04
CA GLN A 173 -5.56 4.26 12.79
C GLN A 173 -5.11 3.42 11.59
N LEU A 174 -3.83 3.06 11.49
CA LEU A 174 -3.34 2.17 10.43
C LEU A 174 -3.97 0.78 10.51
N LEU A 175 -4.07 0.21 11.71
CA LEU A 175 -4.71 -1.09 11.91
C LEU A 175 -6.20 -1.05 11.57
N ALA A 176 -6.91 0.01 11.96
CA ALA A 176 -8.31 0.21 11.61
C ALA A 176 -8.51 0.33 10.09
N LEU A 177 -7.69 1.15 9.42
CA LEU A 177 -7.72 1.29 7.96
C LEU A 177 -7.44 -0.03 7.24
N LYS A 178 -6.44 -0.79 7.70
CA LYS A 178 -6.10 -2.09 7.10
C LYS A 178 -7.22 -3.11 7.26
N ARG A 179 -7.88 -3.13 8.43
CA ARG A 179 -9.03 -4.02 8.68
C ARG A 179 -10.21 -3.66 7.77
N GLU A 180 -10.53 -2.39 7.63
CA GLU A 180 -11.61 -1.96 6.72
C GLU A 180 -11.27 -2.23 5.25
N SER A 181 -10.04 -1.94 4.80
CA SER A 181 -9.65 -2.26 3.41
C SER A 181 -9.71 -3.77 3.14
N ALA A 182 -9.31 -4.60 4.11
CA ALA A 182 -9.39 -6.06 3.98
C ALA A 182 -10.84 -6.55 3.86
N ARG A 183 -11.77 -5.97 4.63
CA ARG A 183 -13.20 -6.29 4.55
C ARG A 183 -13.82 -5.89 3.22
N LEU A 184 -13.44 -4.71 2.70
CA LEU A 184 -13.88 -4.25 1.38
C LEU A 184 -13.33 -5.14 0.25
N PHE A 185 -12.10 -5.65 0.40
CA PHE A 185 -11.47 -6.53 -0.58
C PHE A 185 -12.02 -7.97 -0.53
N GLN A 186 -12.29 -8.52 0.67
CA GLN A 186 -12.96 -9.81 0.83
C GLN A 186 -14.39 -9.83 0.28
N GLN A 187 -15.06 -8.68 0.22
CA GLN A 187 -16.37 -8.57 -0.43
C GLN A 187 -16.27 -8.62 -1.97
N LYS A 188 -15.11 -8.30 -2.56
CA LYS A 188 -14.87 -8.32 -4.01
C LYS A 188 -14.32 -9.65 -4.52
N LEU A 189 -13.63 -10.42 -3.68
CA LEU A 189 -13.15 -11.74 -4.08
C LEU A 189 -14.24 -12.78 -3.78
N PRO A 190 -14.71 -13.55 -4.77
CA PRO A 190 -15.47 -14.75 -4.46
C PRO A 190 -14.63 -15.62 -3.52
N ALA A 191 -15.28 -16.18 -2.50
CA ALA A 191 -14.65 -17.08 -1.55
C ALA A 191 -13.98 -18.22 -2.33
N GLU A 192 -12.65 -18.19 -2.41
CA GLU A 192 -11.87 -19.20 -3.11
C GLU A 192 -11.78 -20.42 -2.19
N ASP A 193 -12.85 -21.21 -2.18
CA ASP A 193 -12.82 -22.60 -1.77
C ASP A 193 -12.22 -23.41 -2.92
N THR A 194 -10.92 -23.61 -2.86
CA THR A 194 -10.26 -24.67 -3.62
C THR A 194 -9.06 -25.17 -2.83
N ASP A 195 -9.35 -26.07 -1.88
CA ASP A 195 -8.40 -27.11 -1.46
C ASP A 195 -8.17 -28.06 -2.65
N GLY A 196 -7.42 -27.57 -3.64
CA GLY A 196 -6.84 -28.42 -4.66
C GLY A 196 -5.74 -29.28 -4.03
N ALA A 197 -5.92 -30.60 -4.06
CA ALA A 197 -4.98 -31.64 -3.63
C ALA A 197 -3.69 -31.72 -4.49
N GLY A 198 -3.17 -30.57 -4.94
CA GLY A 198 -1.95 -30.45 -5.73
C GLY A 198 -0.73 -30.16 -4.86
N VAL A 199 0.45 -30.55 -5.33
CA VAL A 199 1.72 -30.24 -4.68
C VAL A 199 1.94 -28.72 -4.70
N LYS A 200 2.00 -28.10 -3.52
CA LYS A 200 2.22 -26.67 -3.37
C LYS A 200 3.73 -26.37 -3.26
N LYS A 201 4.21 -25.42 -4.05
CA LYS A 201 5.61 -24.97 -4.04
C LYS A 201 5.71 -23.48 -3.77
N HIS A 202 6.58 -23.10 -2.85
CA HIS A 202 6.88 -21.70 -2.57
C HIS A 202 8.19 -21.29 -3.23
N ARG A 203 8.21 -20.16 -3.95
CA ARG A 203 9.44 -19.54 -4.44
C ARG A 203 9.50 -18.07 -4.03
N MET A 204 10.71 -17.58 -3.77
CA MET A 204 10.94 -16.19 -3.39
C MET A 204 11.70 -15.46 -4.50
N LYS A 205 11.31 -14.22 -4.77
CA LYS A 205 11.96 -13.37 -5.76
C LYS A 205 12.14 -11.95 -5.18
N PRO A 206 13.09 -11.70 -4.28
CA PRO A 206 13.27 -10.37 -3.71
C PRO A 206 13.70 -9.35 -4.78
N GLY A 207 13.21 -8.10 -4.67
CA GLY A 207 13.63 -6.99 -5.52
C GLY A 207 13.16 -7.06 -6.98
N TRP A 208 12.14 -7.86 -7.30
CA TRP A 208 11.59 -7.92 -8.67
C TRP A 208 11.03 -6.59 -9.15
N MET A 209 10.61 -5.70 -8.24
CA MET A 209 10.10 -4.36 -8.55
C MET A 209 11.13 -3.48 -9.28
N TYR A 210 12.41 -3.83 -9.23
CA TYR A 210 13.47 -3.13 -9.94
C TYR A 210 13.71 -3.65 -11.37
N ALA A 211 13.09 -4.78 -11.74
CA ALA A 211 13.16 -5.40 -13.06
C ALA A 211 11.88 -6.23 -13.31
N PRO A 212 10.71 -5.58 -13.46
CA PRO A 212 9.42 -6.26 -13.59
C PRO A 212 9.35 -7.17 -14.82
N ASP A 213 10.00 -6.80 -15.92
CA ASP A 213 10.15 -7.61 -17.12
C ASP A 213 10.79 -9.00 -16.87
N LYS A 214 11.79 -9.04 -15.98
CA LYS A 214 12.43 -10.30 -15.57
C LYS A 214 11.51 -11.15 -14.70
N LEU A 215 10.57 -10.51 -14.00
CA LEU A 215 9.56 -11.23 -13.23
C LEU A 215 8.54 -11.87 -14.17
N GLU A 216 8.03 -11.13 -15.15
CA GLU A 216 7.10 -11.64 -16.16
C GLU A 216 7.68 -12.88 -16.83
N ALA A 217 8.90 -12.78 -17.38
CA ALA A 217 9.57 -13.91 -18.02
C ALA A 217 9.84 -15.08 -17.05
N TRP A 218 10.04 -14.79 -15.76
CA TRP A 218 10.23 -15.83 -14.75
C TRP A 218 8.92 -16.55 -14.43
N LEU A 219 7.80 -15.82 -14.32
CA LEU A 219 6.47 -16.39 -14.10
C LEU A 219 6.03 -17.24 -15.29
N GLU A 220 6.25 -16.76 -16.52
CA GLU A 220 5.95 -17.51 -17.76
C GLU A 220 6.76 -18.81 -17.85
N ARG A 221 8.02 -18.79 -17.43
CA ARG A 221 8.82 -20.03 -17.32
C ARG A 221 8.25 -20.99 -16.29
N GLN A 222 7.75 -20.50 -15.15
CA GLN A 222 7.14 -21.38 -14.15
C GLN A 222 5.88 -22.05 -14.68
N GLU A 223 5.00 -21.34 -15.40
CA GLU A 223 3.83 -21.95 -16.02
C GLU A 223 4.21 -23.00 -17.06
N ASN A 224 5.21 -22.71 -17.90
CA ASN A 224 5.72 -23.69 -18.89
C ASN A 224 6.29 -24.95 -18.23
N ASP A 225 6.83 -24.83 -17.02
CA ASP A 225 7.30 -25.96 -16.21
C ASP A 225 6.14 -26.72 -15.50
N GLY A 226 4.87 -26.31 -15.71
CA GLY A 226 3.68 -26.87 -15.08
C GLY A 226 3.34 -26.28 -13.70
N TRP A 227 4.05 -25.24 -13.26
CA TRP A 227 3.81 -24.56 -11.99
C TRP A 227 2.91 -23.35 -12.17
N HIS A 228 1.65 -23.50 -11.77
CA HIS A 228 0.65 -22.44 -11.88
C HIS A 228 0.71 -21.49 -10.69
N LEU A 229 0.78 -20.18 -10.94
CA LEU A 229 0.78 -19.18 -9.87
C LEU A 229 -0.61 -19.11 -9.23
N GLU A 230 -0.76 -19.53 -7.98
CA GLU A 230 -2.03 -19.44 -7.25
C GLU A 230 -2.17 -18.06 -6.60
N SER A 231 -1.15 -17.64 -5.83
CA SER A 231 -1.22 -16.38 -5.10
C SER A 231 0.17 -15.84 -4.76
N VAL A 232 0.21 -14.53 -4.53
CA VAL A 232 1.40 -13.83 -4.05
C VAL A 232 1.13 -13.30 -2.65
N ARG A 233 2.01 -13.62 -1.69
CA ARG A 233 1.83 -13.19 -0.30
C ARG A 233 1.85 -11.66 -0.17
N PRO A 234 1.15 -11.09 0.82
CA PRO A 234 1.25 -9.67 1.15
C PRO A 234 2.72 -9.26 1.34
N GLY A 235 3.19 -8.30 0.54
CA GLY A 235 4.59 -7.88 0.46
C GLY A 235 5.30 -8.27 -0.84
N GLY A 236 4.69 -9.11 -1.67
CA GLY A 236 5.12 -9.33 -3.05
C GLY A 236 6.34 -10.22 -3.23
N ILE A 237 7.05 -10.62 -2.17
CA ILE A 237 8.34 -11.32 -2.30
C ILE A 237 8.18 -12.85 -2.47
N ARG A 238 7.08 -13.43 -1.96
CA ARG A 238 6.86 -14.89 -1.93
C ARG A 238 5.66 -15.27 -2.79
N PHE A 239 5.92 -16.15 -3.75
CA PHE A 239 4.98 -16.66 -4.74
C PHE A 239 4.61 -18.10 -4.39
N ARG A 240 3.30 -18.41 -4.37
CA ARG A 240 2.78 -19.75 -4.17
C ARG A 240 2.37 -20.31 -5.53
N PHE A 241 2.94 -21.46 -5.85
CA PHE A 241 2.61 -22.21 -7.04
C PHE A 241 1.93 -23.52 -6.68
N THR A 242 1.06 -23.99 -7.56
CA THR A 242 0.39 -25.28 -7.48
C THR A 242 0.66 -26.03 -8.77
N ASP A 243 0.96 -27.33 -8.66
CA ASP A 243 1.18 -28.17 -9.84
C ASP A 243 -0.13 -28.31 -10.62
N ARG A 244 -0.14 -27.83 -11.87
CA ARG A 244 -1.30 -27.88 -12.76
C ARG A 244 -0.83 -28.37 -14.12
N ARG A 245 -0.84 -29.68 -14.29
CA ARG A 245 -0.60 -30.35 -15.58
C ARG A 245 -1.97 -30.75 -16.16
N PRO A 246 -2.24 -30.48 -17.45
CA PRO A 246 -1.32 -29.98 -18.48
C PRO A 246 -0.98 -28.49 -18.34
N ALA A 247 0.24 -28.12 -18.78
CA ALA A 247 0.74 -26.75 -18.71
C ALA A 247 0.00 -25.87 -19.73
N GLU A 248 -0.95 -25.09 -19.25
CA GLU A 248 -1.55 -23.99 -20.02
C GLU A 248 -0.57 -22.82 -20.09
N ARG A 249 -0.52 -22.14 -21.24
CA ARG A 249 0.34 -20.96 -21.39
C ARG A 249 -0.39 -19.74 -20.85
N TYR A 250 0.23 -19.03 -19.93
CA TYR A 250 -0.25 -17.72 -19.46
C TYR A 250 0.76 -16.64 -19.83
N ALA A 251 0.27 -15.48 -20.24
CA ALA A 251 1.05 -14.25 -20.31
C ALA A 251 0.90 -13.50 -18.98
N TYR A 252 2.01 -12.94 -18.51
CA TYR A 252 2.04 -12.09 -17.31
C TYR A 252 2.41 -10.66 -17.66
N GLU A 253 1.74 -9.71 -17.03
CA GLU A 253 2.06 -8.28 -17.14
C GLU A 253 2.09 -7.63 -15.76
N VAL A 254 3.17 -6.91 -15.49
CA VAL A 254 3.43 -6.27 -14.20
C VAL A 254 3.31 -4.76 -14.37
N LEU A 255 2.25 -4.20 -13.78
CA LEU A 255 1.96 -2.77 -13.92
C LEU A 255 2.40 -1.98 -12.69
N PHE A 256 3.07 -0.85 -12.96
CA PHE A 256 3.29 0.20 -11.97
C PHE A 256 2.13 1.20 -12.01
N GLU A 257 1.11 0.91 -11.23
CA GLU A 257 -0.16 1.64 -11.24
C GLU A 257 -0.03 3.03 -10.62
N GLY A 258 0.93 3.25 -9.73
CA GLY A 258 1.05 4.51 -9.01
C GLY A 258 -0.29 4.90 -8.35
N ARG A 259 -0.94 5.94 -8.88
CA ARG A 259 -2.24 6.46 -8.41
C ARG A 259 -3.41 6.07 -9.32
N ALA A 260 -3.30 4.98 -10.08
CA ALA A 260 -4.30 4.58 -11.07
C ALA A 260 -5.70 4.44 -10.44
N ASP A 261 -6.67 4.94 -11.21
CA ASP A 261 -8.09 4.96 -10.91
C ASP A 261 -8.66 3.54 -10.92
N ALA A 262 -9.63 3.25 -10.05
CA ALA A 262 -10.26 1.92 -10.01
C ALA A 262 -10.92 1.55 -11.35
N GLY A 263 -11.34 2.55 -12.15
CA GLY A 263 -11.88 2.35 -13.50
C GLY A 263 -10.90 1.73 -14.49
N ALA A 264 -9.59 1.94 -14.33
CA ALA A 264 -8.59 1.29 -15.18
C ALA A 264 -8.51 -0.23 -14.93
N HIS A 265 -8.84 -0.68 -13.71
CA HIS A 265 -8.84 -2.11 -13.38
C HIS A 265 -10.00 -2.84 -14.05
N GLN A 266 -11.16 -2.21 -14.08
CA GLN A 266 -12.35 -2.79 -14.68
C GLN A 266 -12.17 -3.01 -16.20
N PHE A 267 -11.56 -2.04 -16.90
CA PHE A 267 -11.24 -2.19 -18.32
C PHE A 267 -10.35 -3.41 -18.61
N HIS A 268 -9.39 -3.68 -17.73
CA HIS A 268 -8.48 -4.82 -17.87
C HIS A 268 -9.18 -6.16 -17.58
N GLU A 269 -10.04 -6.19 -16.57
CA GLU A 269 -10.88 -7.36 -16.26
C GLU A 269 -11.83 -7.69 -17.42
N GLU A 270 -12.45 -6.67 -18.02
CA GLU A 270 -13.29 -6.80 -19.23
C GLU A 270 -12.50 -7.31 -20.44
N ALA A 271 -11.22 -6.95 -20.56
CA ALA A 271 -10.31 -7.48 -21.58
C ALA A 271 -9.82 -8.91 -21.30
N GLY A 272 -10.31 -9.57 -20.25
CA GLY A 272 -9.98 -10.94 -19.88
C GLY A 272 -8.65 -11.09 -19.13
N TRP A 273 -8.13 -10.01 -18.53
CA TRP A 273 -6.98 -10.09 -17.62
C TRP A 273 -7.45 -10.34 -16.20
N GLU A 274 -6.79 -11.29 -15.53
CA GLU A 274 -7.05 -11.62 -14.14
C GLU A 274 -5.97 -11.02 -13.24
N LYS A 275 -6.37 -10.31 -12.19
CA LYS A 275 -5.44 -9.72 -11.22
C LYS A 275 -5.04 -10.76 -10.18
N VAL A 276 -3.78 -11.19 -10.21
CA VAL A 276 -3.23 -12.19 -9.26
C VAL A 276 -2.63 -11.53 -8.02
N TYR A 277 -2.16 -10.28 -8.14
CA TYR A 277 -1.57 -9.56 -7.02
C TYR A 277 -1.77 -8.05 -7.15
N ALA A 278 -1.99 -7.40 -6.02
CA ALA A 278 -1.84 -5.96 -5.88
C ALA A 278 -1.09 -5.65 -4.57
N SER A 279 -0.07 -4.81 -4.65
CA SER A 279 0.68 -4.38 -3.48
C SER A 279 -0.14 -3.40 -2.65
N GLY A 280 -0.05 -3.50 -1.32
CA GLY A 280 -0.74 -2.58 -0.40
C GLY A 280 -0.02 -1.25 -0.15
N MET A 281 1.13 -0.99 -0.78
CA MET A 281 1.89 0.24 -0.56
C MET A 281 1.40 1.37 -1.47
N VAL A 282 0.94 2.46 -0.85
CA VAL A 282 0.31 3.61 -1.52
C VAL A 282 1.22 4.31 -2.54
N TRP A 283 2.52 4.41 -2.24
CA TRP A 283 3.51 5.08 -3.08
C TRP A 283 4.18 4.18 -4.14
N GLN A 284 3.98 2.86 -4.04
CA GLN A 284 4.60 1.86 -4.89
C GLN A 284 3.56 0.79 -5.21
N LYS A 285 2.43 1.23 -5.78
CA LYS A 285 1.34 0.34 -6.13
C LYS A 285 1.73 -0.45 -7.38
N TRP A 286 2.12 -1.69 -7.15
CA TRP A 286 2.37 -2.70 -8.17
C TRP A 286 1.22 -3.67 -8.26
N SER A 287 0.89 -4.11 -9.47
CA SER A 287 -0.06 -5.19 -9.70
C SER A 287 0.52 -6.21 -10.66
N ILE A 288 0.16 -7.48 -10.47
CA ILE A 288 0.50 -8.56 -11.38
C ILE A 288 -0.81 -9.07 -11.98
N TRP A 289 -0.86 -9.05 -13.31
CA TRP A 289 -1.98 -9.52 -14.10
C TRP A 289 -1.56 -10.73 -14.92
N ARG A 290 -2.51 -11.62 -15.16
CA ARG A 290 -2.33 -12.79 -16.03
C ARG A 290 -3.45 -12.90 -17.05
N LYS A 291 -3.16 -13.51 -18.19
CA LYS A 291 -4.16 -13.88 -19.20
C LYS A 291 -3.76 -15.19 -19.87
N ALA A 292 -4.74 -16.09 -20.07
CA ALA A 292 -4.51 -17.35 -20.76
C ALA A 292 -4.23 -17.10 -22.25
N CYS A 293 -3.23 -17.79 -22.79
CA CYS A 293 -2.81 -17.71 -24.19
C CYS A 293 -3.13 -19.02 -24.89
N ARG A 294 -3.88 -18.95 -26.00
CA ARG A 294 -4.08 -20.10 -26.87
C ARG A 294 -2.84 -20.37 -27.71
N ALA A 295 -2.60 -21.65 -28.02
CA ALA A 295 -1.48 -22.03 -28.88
C ALA A 295 -1.65 -21.41 -30.28
N GLY A 296 -0.71 -20.55 -30.70
CA GLY A 296 -0.70 -19.90 -32.01
C GLY A 296 -1.17 -18.45 -32.03
N GLU A 297 -1.70 -17.91 -30.92
CA GLU A 297 -2.05 -16.49 -30.82
C GLU A 297 -0.82 -15.64 -30.38
N PRO A 298 -0.67 -14.41 -30.88
CA PRO A 298 0.36 -13.50 -30.41
C PRO A 298 0.16 -13.18 -28.92
N LYS A 299 1.26 -13.02 -28.19
CA LYS A 299 1.23 -12.72 -26.75
C LYS A 299 0.33 -11.51 -26.48
N PRO A 300 -0.74 -11.64 -25.68
CA PRO A 300 -1.59 -10.51 -25.35
C PRO A 300 -0.77 -9.50 -24.53
N VAL A 301 -0.90 -8.24 -24.91
CA VAL A 301 -0.20 -7.12 -24.30
C VAL A 301 -1.26 -6.13 -23.83
N MET A 302 -1.12 -5.66 -22.58
CA MET A 302 -2.03 -4.73 -21.93
C MET A 302 -1.79 -3.27 -22.34
N HIS A 303 -0.63 -2.99 -22.93
CA HIS A 303 -0.23 -1.68 -23.44
C HIS A 303 -0.21 -1.66 -24.98
N ASP A 304 -1.14 -0.94 -25.60
CA ASP A 304 -1.25 -0.85 -27.06
C ASP A 304 -0.01 -0.24 -27.76
N THR A 305 0.84 0.52 -27.04
CA THR A 305 2.03 1.16 -27.62
C THR A 305 3.31 0.95 -26.81
N ALA A 306 4.44 0.80 -27.52
CA ALA A 306 5.78 0.75 -26.91
C ALA A 306 6.12 2.05 -26.14
N GLU A 307 5.52 3.17 -26.52
CA GLU A 307 5.68 4.45 -25.82
C GLU A 307 5.11 4.42 -24.40
N ASP A 308 3.93 3.81 -24.21
CA ASP A 308 3.30 3.76 -22.89
C ASP A 308 4.10 2.91 -21.91
N ARG A 309 4.70 1.81 -22.39
CA ARG A 309 5.63 0.97 -21.61
C ARG A 309 6.89 1.74 -21.21
N SER A 310 7.49 2.46 -22.15
CA SER A 310 8.67 3.29 -21.88
C SER A 310 8.37 4.43 -20.88
N ARG A 311 7.20 5.07 -20.99
CA ARG A 311 6.74 6.09 -20.03
C ARG A 311 6.52 5.51 -18.63
N ALA A 312 5.92 4.32 -18.54
CA ALA A 312 5.75 3.60 -17.27
C ALA A 312 7.12 3.24 -16.66
N ALA A 313 8.04 2.69 -17.45
CA ALA A 313 9.40 2.36 -17.01
C ALA A 313 10.20 3.59 -16.56
N MET A 314 10.06 4.72 -17.26
CA MET A 314 10.68 6.00 -16.85
C MET A 314 10.12 6.48 -15.52
N ARG A 315 8.81 6.36 -15.29
CA ARG A 315 8.18 6.74 -14.01
C ARG A 315 8.74 5.94 -12.85
N VAL A 316 8.89 4.62 -13.02
CA VAL A 316 9.54 3.73 -12.05
C VAL A 316 10.97 4.19 -11.79
N THR A 317 11.75 4.41 -12.86
CA THR A 317 13.16 4.84 -12.81
C THR A 317 13.35 6.14 -12.05
N ARG A 318 12.57 7.17 -12.39
CA ARG A 318 12.62 8.45 -11.72
C ARG A 318 12.26 8.33 -10.24
N THR A 319 11.23 7.55 -9.92
CA THR A 319 10.76 7.36 -8.53
C THR A 319 11.85 6.74 -7.66
N TYR A 320 12.45 5.63 -8.09
CA TYR A 320 13.50 4.96 -7.32
C TYR A 320 14.83 5.72 -7.32
N THR A 321 15.16 6.45 -8.39
CA THR A 321 16.35 7.31 -8.39
C THR A 321 16.22 8.43 -7.37
N ILE A 322 15.08 9.14 -7.34
CA ILE A 322 14.82 10.19 -6.34
C ILE A 322 14.85 9.63 -4.92
N LEU A 323 14.36 8.40 -4.72
CA LEU A 323 14.33 7.76 -3.40
C LEU A 323 15.72 7.33 -2.93
N PHE A 324 16.52 6.68 -3.79
CA PHE A 324 17.76 6.02 -3.38
C PHE A 324 19.02 6.85 -3.62
N LEU A 325 19.03 7.74 -4.62
CA LEU A 325 20.23 8.53 -4.93
C LEU A 325 20.65 9.44 -3.77
N PRO A 326 19.75 10.17 -3.08
CA PRO A 326 20.15 10.98 -1.91
C PRO A 326 20.74 10.13 -0.79
N ILE A 327 20.23 8.91 -0.59
CA ILE A 327 20.76 7.96 0.39
C ILE A 327 22.17 7.56 0.00
N VAL A 328 22.38 7.13 -1.25
CA VAL A 328 23.72 6.76 -1.75
C VAL A 328 24.69 7.93 -1.62
N MET A 329 24.28 9.16 -1.99
CA MET A 329 25.12 10.35 -1.88
C MET A 329 25.46 10.68 -0.43
N LEU A 330 24.50 10.61 0.50
CA LEU A 330 24.74 10.88 1.91
C LEU A 330 25.72 9.87 2.51
N PHE A 331 25.51 8.57 2.26
CA PHE A 331 26.41 7.53 2.74
C PHE A 331 27.80 7.63 2.08
N ALA A 332 27.87 7.96 0.79
CA ALA A 332 29.13 8.18 0.09
C ALA A 332 29.89 9.37 0.67
N LEU A 333 29.24 10.51 0.84
CA LEU A 333 29.84 11.69 1.44
C LEU A 333 30.33 11.37 2.85
N ASN A 334 29.51 10.71 3.66
CA ASN A 334 29.89 10.37 5.02
C ASN A 334 31.11 9.41 5.05
N TYR A 335 31.09 8.39 4.20
CA TYR A 335 32.16 7.40 4.11
C TYR A 335 33.47 8.01 3.59
N PHE A 336 33.45 8.70 2.45
CA PHE A 336 34.66 9.21 1.80
C PHE A 336 35.22 10.47 2.48
N SER A 337 34.39 11.29 3.12
CA SER A 337 34.86 12.53 3.76
C SER A 337 35.29 12.35 5.21
N PHE A 338 34.74 11.37 5.94
CA PHE A 338 35.01 11.24 7.38
C PHE A 338 35.57 9.87 7.77
N ILE A 339 34.97 8.77 7.29
CA ILE A 339 35.32 7.43 7.76
C ILE A 339 36.61 6.92 7.11
N LEU A 340 36.69 7.00 5.78
CA LEU A 340 37.81 6.44 5.01
C LEU A 340 39.13 7.18 5.28
N PRO A 341 39.20 8.52 5.31
CA PRO A 341 40.45 9.23 5.61
C PRO A 341 40.99 8.87 6.99
N ASN A 342 40.14 8.90 8.03
CA ASN A 342 40.55 8.53 9.39
C ASN A 342 41.08 7.08 9.45
N ALA A 343 40.39 6.14 8.78
CA ALA A 343 40.84 4.75 8.72
C ALA A 343 42.18 4.55 7.99
N LEU A 344 42.48 5.39 7.00
CA LEU A 344 43.74 5.37 6.26
C LEU A 344 44.89 6.03 7.03
N GLU A 345 44.59 7.09 7.79
CA GLU A 345 45.59 7.84 8.58
C GLU A 345 45.99 7.10 9.86
N GLU A 346 45.04 6.53 10.60
CA GLU A 346 45.31 5.84 11.86
C GLU A 346 45.82 4.40 11.65
N GLY A 347 45.57 3.84 10.47
CA GLY A 347 45.91 2.46 10.10
C GLY A 347 44.87 1.44 10.59
N SER A 348 44.66 0.36 9.83
CA SER A 348 43.57 -0.60 10.10
C SER A 348 43.65 -1.33 11.44
N ALA A 349 44.83 -1.37 12.06
CA ALA A 349 45.06 -2.06 13.33
C ALA A 349 44.69 -1.23 14.58
N SER A 350 44.53 0.09 14.45
CA SER A 350 44.20 1.00 15.56
C SER A 350 42.71 1.34 15.65
N LEU A 351 41.93 0.98 14.62
CA LEU A 351 40.50 1.25 14.56
C LEU A 351 39.74 0.53 15.69
N SER A 352 38.86 1.28 16.34
CA SER A 352 37.90 0.74 17.28
C SER A 352 36.95 -0.25 16.60
N GLY A 353 36.31 -1.13 17.37
CA GLY A 353 35.31 -2.07 16.84
C GLY A 353 34.15 -1.38 16.11
N LEU A 354 33.81 -0.15 16.50
CA LEU A 354 32.80 0.66 15.81
C LEU A 354 33.28 1.13 14.43
N GLU A 355 34.50 1.62 14.35
CA GLU A 355 35.08 2.09 13.08
C GLU A 355 35.18 0.93 12.10
N TRP A 356 35.58 -0.26 12.57
CA TRP A 356 35.54 -1.48 11.77
C TRP A 356 34.13 -1.81 11.26
N PHE A 357 33.12 -1.71 12.13
CA PHE A 357 31.73 -1.91 11.74
C PHE A 357 31.30 -0.91 10.67
N ASN A 358 31.59 0.38 10.87
CA ASN A 358 31.21 1.44 9.94
C ASN A 358 31.94 1.32 8.60
N VAL A 359 33.26 1.09 8.62
CA VAL A 359 34.10 0.85 7.44
C VAL A 359 33.56 -0.32 6.61
N THR A 360 33.03 -1.35 7.28
CA THR A 360 32.49 -2.53 6.59
C THR A 360 31.07 -2.29 6.08
N VAL A 361 30.16 -1.84 6.95
CA VAL A 361 28.71 -1.80 6.66
C VAL A 361 28.35 -0.70 5.68
N TYR A 362 28.98 0.48 5.75
CA TYR A 362 28.63 1.60 4.87
C TYR A 362 28.81 1.27 3.38
N PRO A 363 29.95 0.71 2.94
CA PRO A 363 30.11 0.25 1.57
C PRO A 363 29.08 -0.79 1.14
N PHE A 364 28.73 -1.76 2.00
CA PHE A 364 27.69 -2.74 1.69
C PHE A 364 26.33 -2.07 1.45
N VAL A 365 25.95 -1.13 2.30
CA VAL A 365 24.69 -0.36 2.16
C VAL A 365 24.72 0.48 0.88
N MET A 366 25.83 1.17 0.60
CA MET A 366 26.00 1.95 -0.62
C MET A 366 25.86 1.08 -1.88
N ILE A 367 26.57 -0.05 -1.94
CA ILE A 367 26.51 -0.99 -3.07
C ILE A 367 25.09 -1.54 -3.23
N PHE A 368 24.41 -1.87 -2.14
CA PHE A 368 23.04 -2.37 -2.17
C PHE A 368 22.07 -1.36 -2.83
N PHE A 369 22.05 -0.12 -2.35
CA PHE A 369 21.18 0.92 -2.92
C PHE A 369 21.60 1.33 -4.33
N PHE A 370 22.90 1.46 -4.59
CA PHE A 370 23.42 1.78 -5.92
C PHE A 370 23.05 0.69 -6.93
N SER A 371 23.19 -0.59 -6.57
CA SER A 371 22.79 -1.71 -7.43
C SER A 371 21.30 -1.67 -7.77
N SER A 372 20.47 -1.20 -6.84
CA SER A 372 19.02 -1.03 -7.06
C SER A 372 18.76 0.08 -8.08
N VAL A 373 19.44 1.22 -7.98
CA VAL A 373 19.36 2.30 -8.99
C VAL A 373 19.79 1.79 -10.37
N VAL A 374 20.93 1.12 -10.46
CA VAL A 374 21.45 0.56 -11.72
C VAL A 374 20.45 -0.42 -12.34
N ARG A 375 19.87 -1.33 -11.55
CA ARG A 375 18.86 -2.30 -12.04
C ARG A 375 17.66 -1.63 -12.68
N VAL A 376 17.14 -0.57 -12.06
CA VAL A 376 15.98 0.15 -12.58
C VAL A 376 16.32 0.89 -13.87
N TRP A 377 17.50 1.50 -13.96
CA TRP A 377 17.97 2.11 -15.21
C TRP A 377 18.16 1.08 -16.34
N LEU A 378 18.73 -0.08 -16.03
CA LEU A 378 18.83 -1.20 -16.99
C LEU A 378 17.45 -1.70 -17.44
N TYR A 379 16.44 -1.67 -16.56
CA TYR A 379 15.06 -1.95 -16.95
C TYR A 379 14.54 -0.91 -17.94
N TYR A 380 14.68 0.38 -17.65
CA TYR A 380 14.27 1.44 -18.58
C TYR A 380 14.94 1.33 -19.96
N PHE A 381 16.26 1.09 -20.01
CA PHE A 381 16.95 0.94 -21.29
C PHE A 381 16.50 -0.29 -22.08
N ARG A 382 16.03 -1.35 -21.42
CA ARG A 382 15.49 -2.54 -22.09
C ARG A 382 14.10 -2.28 -22.66
N GLU A 383 13.23 -1.59 -21.94
CA GLU A 383 11.90 -1.22 -22.44
C GLU A 383 11.94 -0.12 -23.51
N ARG A 384 12.99 0.71 -23.53
CA ARG A 384 13.17 1.74 -24.57
C ARG A 384 13.63 1.16 -25.90
N LYS A 385 14.36 0.03 -25.91
CA LYS A 385 14.77 -0.59 -27.16
C LYS A 385 13.51 -1.11 -27.86
N PRO A 386 13.27 -0.76 -29.13
CA PRO A 386 12.20 -1.42 -29.88
C PRO A 386 12.45 -2.92 -29.78
N LYS A 387 11.42 -3.67 -29.35
CA LYS A 387 11.47 -5.11 -29.55
C LYS A 387 11.38 -5.28 -31.05
N ASP A 388 12.51 -5.51 -31.69
CA ASP A 388 12.50 -6.01 -33.06
C ASP A 388 11.54 -7.19 -33.08
N SER A 389 10.56 -7.10 -33.96
CA SER A 389 9.64 -8.16 -34.33
C SER A 389 10.42 -9.25 -35.04
N SER A 390 11.35 -9.89 -34.34
CA SER A 390 12.13 -11.04 -34.82
C SER A 390 11.68 -12.28 -34.05
N PHE A 391 10.49 -12.76 -34.42
CA PHE A 391 10.14 -14.18 -34.43
C PHE A 391 9.24 -14.38 -35.65
N THR A 392 9.90 -14.53 -36.82
CA THR A 392 9.45 -15.45 -37.87
C THR A 392 9.69 -16.88 -37.42
#